data_AF-A0A1Y2F7V6-F1
#
_entry.id   AF-A0A1Y2F7V6-F1
#
_cell.length_a   1.000
_cell.length_b   1.000
_cell.length_c   1.000
_cell.angle_alpha   90.00
_cell.angle_beta   90.00
_cell.angle_gamma   90.00
#
_symmetry.space_group_name_H-M   'P 1'
#
loop_
_entity.id
_entity.type
_entity.pdbx_description
1 polymer ?
#
loop_
_entity_poly.entity_id
_entity_poly.type
_entity_poly.pdbx_seq_one_letter_code
_entity_poly.pdbx_strand_id
1 'polypeptide(L)'
;MQLVTLITALFITAASAQFQFFDSMFGGHGHPQQQQHQKPVRGPDWYNGLALNTECDEGAYLCPGTMDCVEKPGQCPCPHDLARCEVGAQRVCVSKQAGVKDVCAAIKGFHETL
;
A
#
# COMPACT_ATOMS: atom_id res chain seq x y z
N MET A 1 -44.52 -38.72 -25.54
CA MET A 1 -43.04 -38.76 -25.46
C MET A 1 -42.37 -37.71 -26.35
N GLN A 2 -42.81 -37.50 -27.60
CA GLN A 2 -42.20 -36.51 -28.51
C GLN A 2 -42.36 -35.04 -28.07
N LEU A 3 -43.46 -34.72 -27.38
CA LEU A 3 -43.75 -33.35 -26.91
C LEU A 3 -42.83 -32.93 -25.76
N VAL A 4 -42.46 -33.87 -24.89
CA VAL A 4 -41.49 -33.65 -23.80
C VAL A 4 -40.11 -33.39 -24.37
N THR A 5 -39.68 -34.18 -25.37
CA THR A 5 -38.37 -34.00 -26.01
C THR A 5 -38.22 -32.66 -26.75
N LEU A 6 -39.30 -32.15 -27.36
CA LEU A 6 -39.27 -30.84 -28.03
C LEU A 6 -39.16 -29.67 -27.03
N ILE A 7 -39.87 -29.77 -25.90
CA ILE A 7 -39.81 -28.75 -24.85
C ILE A 7 -38.40 -28.71 -24.24
N THR A 8 -37.80 -29.87 -23.94
CA THR A 8 -36.44 -29.92 -23.37
C THR A 8 -35.39 -29.36 -24.33
N ALA A 9 -35.53 -29.58 -25.65
CA ALA A 9 -34.60 -29.03 -26.64
C ALA A 9 -34.67 -27.49 -26.74
N LEU A 10 -35.84 -26.90 -26.53
CA LEU A 10 -36.05 -25.45 -26.57
C LEU A 10 -35.40 -24.72 -25.38
N PHE A 11 -35.30 -25.37 -24.21
CA PHE A 11 -34.65 -24.79 -23.04
C PHE A 11 -33.11 -24.79 -23.12
N ILE A 12 -32.51 -25.69 -23.91
CA ILE A 12 -31.05 -25.80 -24.04
C ILE A 12 -30.48 -24.68 -24.94
N THR A 13 -31.24 -24.19 -25.93
CA THR A 13 -30.79 -23.12 -26.84
C THR A 13 -30.90 -21.71 -26.23
N ALA A 14 -31.63 -21.54 -25.13
CA ALA A 14 -31.69 -20.29 -24.38
C ALA A 14 -30.47 -20.05 -23.48
N ALA A 15 -29.57 -21.03 -23.34
CA ALA A 15 -28.32 -20.92 -22.59
C ALA A 15 -27.14 -20.45 -23.48
N SER A 16 -27.41 -19.66 -24.52
CA SER A 16 -26.35 -18.94 -25.23
C SER A 16 -25.83 -17.83 -24.34
N ALA A 17 -24.63 -18.07 -23.81
CA ALA A 17 -23.76 -17.16 -23.08
C ALA A 17 -24.02 -15.65 -23.31
N GLN A 18 -24.72 -15.01 -22.37
CA GLN A 18 -24.77 -13.54 -22.24
C GLN A 18 -23.44 -12.99 -21.67
N PHE A 19 -22.30 -13.51 -22.13
CA PHE A 19 -20.97 -13.10 -21.67
C PHE A 19 -20.34 -12.03 -22.57
N GLN A 20 -21.13 -11.27 -23.33
CA GLN A 20 -20.65 -10.06 -24.03
C GLN A 20 -20.12 -8.97 -23.07
N PHE A 21 -20.29 -9.13 -21.75
CA PHE A 21 -19.66 -8.29 -20.76
C PHE A 21 -18.12 -8.47 -20.73
N PHE A 22 -17.64 -9.70 -20.86
CA PHE A 22 -16.20 -9.98 -20.75
C PHE A 22 -15.44 -9.54 -21.99
N ASP A 23 -16.01 -9.63 -23.20
CA ASP A 23 -15.42 -9.04 -24.40
C ASP A 23 -15.23 -7.52 -24.28
N SER A 24 -16.17 -6.82 -23.63
CA SER A 24 -16.04 -5.38 -23.38
C SER A 24 -15.01 -5.03 -22.31
N MET A 25 -14.70 -5.94 -21.38
CA MET A 25 -13.64 -5.71 -20.37
C MET A 25 -12.25 -6.09 -20.85
N PHE A 26 -12.10 -7.08 -21.74
CA PHE A 26 -10.79 -7.55 -22.20
C PHE A 26 -10.39 -7.04 -23.60
N GLY A 27 -11.34 -6.50 -24.39
CA GLY A 27 -11.14 -6.23 -25.82
C GLY A 27 -11.16 -4.77 -26.29
N GLY A 28 -11.31 -3.77 -25.40
CA GLY A 28 -11.57 -2.38 -25.82
C GLY A 28 -10.72 -1.35 -25.10
N HIS A 29 -9.86 -0.65 -25.85
CA HIS A 29 -9.15 0.53 -25.39
C HIS A 29 -10.13 1.60 -24.88
N GLY A 30 -9.87 2.11 -23.67
CA GLY A 30 -10.36 3.41 -23.22
C GLY A 30 -11.50 3.38 -22.21
N HIS A 31 -11.16 3.44 -20.92
CA HIS A 31 -11.94 4.21 -19.96
C HIS A 31 -11.01 5.12 -19.16
N PRO A 32 -11.38 6.40 -18.97
CA PRO A 32 -10.55 7.38 -18.29
C PRO A 32 -10.39 6.97 -16.82
N GLN A 33 -9.15 6.95 -16.39
CA GLN A 33 -8.75 6.90 -14.99
C GLN A 33 -9.49 8.03 -14.25
N GLN A 34 -10.57 7.68 -13.56
CA GLN A 34 -10.98 8.45 -12.40
C GLN A 34 -9.80 8.40 -11.44
N GLN A 35 -9.12 9.52 -11.29
CA GLN A 35 -8.13 9.79 -10.26
C GLN A 35 -8.82 9.76 -8.88
N GLN A 36 -9.22 8.58 -8.44
CA GLN A 36 -9.37 8.34 -7.03
C GLN A 36 -7.94 8.35 -6.50
N HIS A 37 -7.63 9.31 -5.62
CA HIS A 37 -6.41 9.35 -4.82
C HIS A 37 -6.34 8.13 -3.90
N GLN A 38 -6.25 6.92 -4.46
CA GLN A 38 -5.88 5.73 -3.72
C GLN A 38 -4.41 5.92 -3.36
N LYS A 39 -4.17 6.13 -2.06
CA LYS A 39 -2.83 5.93 -1.51
C LYS A 39 -2.33 4.58 -2.05
N PRO A 40 -1.20 4.52 -2.76
CA PRO A 40 -0.71 3.27 -3.32
C PRO A 40 -0.66 2.24 -2.19
N VAL A 41 -1.22 1.06 -2.44
CA VAL A 41 -1.14 -0.07 -1.52
C VAL A 41 0.35 -0.38 -1.38
N ARG A 42 0.97 0.06 -0.28
CA ARG A 42 2.40 -0.11 0.01
C ARG A 42 2.66 -1.56 0.42
N GLY A 43 2.55 -2.48 -0.55
CA GLY A 43 2.88 -3.88 -0.41
C GLY A 43 4.36 -4.17 -0.71
N PRO A 44 4.81 -5.42 -0.51
CA PRO A 44 6.20 -5.83 -0.74
C PRO A 44 6.68 -5.58 -2.17
N ASP A 45 5.82 -5.80 -3.18
CA ASP A 45 6.18 -5.63 -4.59
C ASP A 45 6.42 -4.16 -4.96
N TRP A 46 5.62 -3.25 -4.40
CA TRP A 46 5.83 -1.80 -4.54
C TRP A 46 7.17 -1.39 -3.90
N TYR A 47 7.48 -1.94 -2.72
CA TYR A 47 8.75 -1.68 -2.04
C TYR A 47 9.96 -2.20 -2.83
N ASN A 48 9.88 -3.41 -3.37
CA ASN A 48 10.93 -4.00 -4.20
C ASN A 48 11.19 -3.14 -5.44
N GLY A 49 10.14 -2.72 -6.14
CA GLY A 49 10.27 -1.83 -7.29
C GLY A 49 10.93 -0.50 -6.92
N LEU A 50 10.60 0.07 -5.76
CA LEU A 50 11.18 1.34 -5.33
C LEU A 50 12.65 1.18 -4.91
N ALA A 51 12.99 0.12 -4.17
CA ALA A 51 14.36 -0.17 -3.75
C ALA A 51 15.28 -0.46 -4.94
N LEU A 52 14.78 -1.17 -5.96
CA LEU A 52 15.53 -1.44 -7.19
C LEU A 52 15.75 -0.18 -8.04
N ASN A 53 14.85 0.80 -7.96
CA ASN A 53 14.95 2.04 -8.73
C ASN A 53 15.62 3.19 -7.97
N THR A 54 15.96 3.01 -6.69
CA THR A 54 16.61 4.04 -5.87
C THR A 54 18.05 3.66 -5.62
N GLU A 55 18.94 4.22 -6.42
CA GLU A 55 20.39 4.04 -6.27
C GLU A 55 20.91 5.11 -5.32
N CYS A 56 21.30 4.72 -4.11
CA CYS A 56 22.06 5.57 -3.22
C CYS A 56 23.55 5.53 -3.58
N ASP A 57 24.28 6.61 -3.28
CA ASP A 57 25.73 6.66 -3.45
C ASP A 57 26.44 5.50 -2.71
N GLU A 58 27.66 5.15 -3.15
CA GLU A 58 28.42 4.04 -2.58
C GLU A 58 28.56 4.16 -1.05
N GLY A 59 27.97 3.21 -0.32
CA GLY A 59 28.01 3.16 1.15
C GLY A 59 26.89 3.93 1.87
N ALA A 60 26.01 4.61 1.13
CA ALA A 60 24.79 5.18 1.70
C ALA A 60 23.70 4.11 1.88
N TYR A 61 23.00 4.20 3.01
CA TYR A 61 21.88 3.35 3.39
C TYR A 61 20.56 3.95 2.90
N LEU A 62 19.76 3.14 2.21
CA LEU A 62 18.41 3.50 1.77
C LEU A 62 17.38 3.27 2.90
N CYS A 63 16.71 4.33 3.33
CA CYS A 63 15.69 4.26 4.37
C CYS A 63 14.38 3.62 3.87
N PRO A 64 13.92 2.49 4.44
CA PRO A 64 12.75 1.76 3.94
C PRO A 64 11.42 2.53 4.03
N GLY A 65 11.32 3.48 4.97
CA GLY A 65 10.09 4.24 5.21
C GLY A 65 9.95 5.52 4.40
N THR A 66 11.08 6.13 4.02
CA THR A 66 11.11 7.46 3.37
C THR A 66 11.81 7.46 2.02
N MET A 67 12.56 6.40 1.70
CA MET A 67 13.40 6.29 0.50
C MET A 67 14.53 7.32 0.43
N ASP A 68 14.93 7.86 1.58
CA ASP A 68 16.09 8.75 1.66
C ASP A 68 17.39 7.95 1.79
N CYS A 69 18.44 8.45 1.15
CA CYS A 69 19.79 7.94 1.30
C CYS A 69 20.48 8.64 2.47
N VAL A 70 20.94 7.88 3.46
CA VAL A 70 21.62 8.38 4.67
C VAL A 70 22.91 7.60 4.92
N GLU A 71 23.86 8.14 5.69
CA GLU A 71 25.11 7.42 5.96
C GLU A 71 24.91 6.16 6.82
N LYS A 72 23.92 6.18 7.72
CA LYS A 72 23.67 5.10 8.68
C LYS A 72 22.17 4.86 8.85
N PRO A 73 21.73 3.61 9.07
CA PRO A 73 20.32 3.28 9.31
C PRO A 73 19.68 4.11 10.44
N GLY A 74 20.51 4.54 11.39
CA GLY A 74 20.06 5.33 12.51
C GLY A 74 19.71 6.79 12.23
N GLN A 75 20.17 7.32 11.09
CA GLN A 75 19.92 8.70 10.70
C GLN A 75 18.67 8.85 9.84
N CYS A 76 17.95 7.75 9.57
CA CYS A 76 16.73 7.81 8.78
C CYS A 76 15.73 8.82 9.35
N PRO A 77 15.20 9.72 8.52
CA PRO A 77 14.16 10.64 8.93
C PRO A 77 12.85 9.88 9.18
N CYS A 78 12.00 10.44 10.03
CA CYS A 78 10.66 9.90 10.23
C CYS A 78 9.77 10.30 9.04
N PRO A 79 8.89 9.40 8.58
CA PRO A 79 7.93 9.75 7.54
C PRO A 79 6.91 10.76 8.08
N HIS A 80 6.53 11.75 7.27
CA HIS A 80 5.60 12.83 7.63
C HIS A 80 6.12 13.76 8.76
N ASP A 81 5.24 14.59 9.34
CA ASP A 81 5.58 15.52 10.42
C ASP A 81 5.61 14.83 11.81
N LEU A 82 6.27 13.67 11.88
CA LEU A 82 6.47 12.91 13.11
C LEU A 82 7.73 13.38 13.83
N ALA A 83 7.69 13.40 15.16
CA ALA A 83 8.87 13.64 15.98
C ALA A 83 9.70 12.36 16.13
N ARG A 84 11.02 12.48 16.01
CA ARG A 84 11.98 11.39 16.24
C ARG A 84 12.39 11.38 17.71
N CYS A 85 12.10 10.29 18.42
CA CYS A 85 12.45 10.11 19.82
C CYS A 85 13.37 8.91 20.02
N GLU A 86 14.33 9.04 20.92
CA GLU A 86 15.19 7.93 21.35
C GLU A 86 14.66 7.40 22.69
N VAL A 87 14.23 6.13 22.68
CA VAL A 87 13.70 5.42 23.85
C VAL A 87 14.63 4.25 24.13
N GLY A 88 15.49 4.38 25.14
CA GLY A 88 16.59 3.45 25.36
C GLY A 88 17.52 3.40 24.14
N ALA A 89 17.75 2.20 23.60
CA ALA A 89 18.54 1.98 22.38
C ALA A 89 17.70 2.01 21.08
N GLN A 90 16.38 2.17 21.19
CA GLN A 90 15.45 2.16 20.06
C GLN A 90 15.16 3.59 19.59
N ARG A 91 14.95 3.75 18.28
CA ARG A 91 14.43 5.00 17.70
C ARG A 91 12.99 4.79 17.28
N VAL A 92 12.12 5.70 17.72
CA VAL A 92 10.69 5.66 17.42
C VAL A 92 10.24 6.97 16.81
N CYS A 93 9.36 6.86 15.81
CA CYS A 93 8.70 7.99 15.18
C CYS A 93 7.31 8.14 15.78
N VAL A 94 7.03 9.29 16.38
CA VAL A 94 5.79 9.54 17.13
C VAL A 94 5.08 10.77 16.59
N SER A 95 3.76 10.73 16.57
CA SER A 95 2.98 11.87 16.09
C SER A 95 3.04 13.01 17.08
N LYS A 96 3.12 14.24 16.56
CA LYS A 96 2.94 15.44 17.39
C LYS A 96 1.49 15.45 17.89
N GLN A 97 1.32 15.42 19.21
CA GLN A 97 0.00 15.53 19.83
C GLN A 97 -0.27 17.00 20.18
N ALA A 98 -1.46 17.48 19.81
CA ALA A 98 -1.88 18.83 20.14
C ALA A 98 -1.88 19.04 21.67
N GLY A 99 -1.21 20.10 22.13
CA GLY A 99 -1.11 20.43 23.56
C GLY A 99 0.04 19.73 24.31
N VAL A 100 0.76 18.80 23.69
CA VAL A 100 1.95 18.16 24.29
C VAL A 100 3.21 18.87 23.78
N LYS A 101 3.90 19.60 24.66
CA LYS A 101 5.10 20.37 24.30
C LYS A 101 6.30 19.49 23.96
N ASP A 102 6.45 18.36 24.65
CA ASP A 102 7.52 17.39 24.41
C ASP A 102 6.96 15.97 24.43
N VAL A 103 6.64 15.46 23.23
CA VAL A 103 6.10 14.10 23.05
C VAL A 103 7.17 13.05 23.38
N CYS A 104 8.45 13.35 23.20
CA CYS A 104 9.53 12.42 23.50
C CYS A 104 9.72 12.22 25.01
N ALA A 105 9.62 13.30 25.78
CA ALA A 105 9.66 13.23 27.25
C ALA A 105 8.46 12.44 27.80
N ALA A 106 7.27 12.66 27.25
CA ALA A 106 6.07 11.93 27.67
C ALA A 106 6.24 10.41 27.51
N ILE A 107 6.80 9.96 26.38
CA ILE A 107 7.01 8.54 26.09
C ILE A 107 8.10 7.93 26.98
N LYS A 108 9.18 8.67 27.26
CA LYS A 108 10.25 8.20 28.17
C LYS A 108 9.69 7.91 29.57
N GLY A 109 8.81 8.77 30.08
CA GLY A 109 8.16 8.54 31.38
C GLY A 109 7.33 7.26 31.43
N PHE A 110 6.62 6.92 30.35
CA PHE A 110 5.89 5.63 30.26
C PHE A 110 6.82 4.41 30.26
N HIS A 111 7.97 4.49 29.59
CA HIS A 111 8.93 3.38 29.54
C HIS A 111 9.58 3.11 30.91
N GLU A 112 9.81 4.13 31.74
CA GLU A 112 10.42 3.95 33.07
C GLU A 112 9.45 3.43 34.14
N THR A 113 8.15 3.41 33.86
CA THR A 113 7.12 2.95 34.81
C THR A 113 6.73 1.47 34.60
N LEU A 114 7.35 0.80 33.62
CA LEU A 114 7.17 -0.62 33.30
C LEU A 114 8.43 -1.41 33.67
#